data_AF-A0A256H480-F1
#
_entry.id   AF-A0A256H480-F1
#
_cell.length_a   1.000
_cell.length_b   1.000
_cell.length_c   1.000
_cell.angle_alpha   90.00
_cell.angle_beta   90.00
_cell.angle_gamma   90.00
#
_symmetry.space_group_name_H-M   'P 1'
#
loop_
_entity.id
_entity.type
_entity.pdbx_description
1 polymer ?
#
loop_
_entity_poly.entity_id
_entity_poly.type
_entity_poly.pdbx_seq_one_letter_code
_entity_poly.pdbx_strand_id
1 'polypeptide(L)'
;MTRRPSVAGLVSARAVFVAAAVVLAAVLGGVAAAAGGGAVSGDASGTKAANGTDGLVVDPPTYDPARPTATGTATVVSDGGGNATDGENATAGTYESLTAAVDAAEPGDAVELSGVFEPTEPVVVDEPNVTVRASETHGALVDGGGEDSVVVLEAPNAAIEGVWIHDTGEDLESQDAGVYVAGNASGATLSELYLTDAAFGVWVNGADEVTVADSRIEGTEAPRFANRGNGINLWETEGSEIRDTEITDVRDGIYYSWASDVEATGNTLWDLRYGVHYMYSDDNRIADNVAFENDVGYALMVSDSIEVVNNTAVANRGQSGHGILLKEIDRSVVRDNRLVANDDGIFLYNAQHNEVRGNLLYANGVGVHHSAGTSETTVAGNGFVENEEPVLTTTRDLVAWNGSDRGNYWSDARVADADGDGISDTRHRPAGAAQRLVQEHPAAAVFADGPAFDAIRLVESRFPAVETAGVVDHRPLADPVHDVEPYRPYAAAVDATVEYDSDPGDDHHQRHQ
;
A
#
# COMPACT_ATOMS: atom_id res chain seq x y z
N MET A 1 -34.12 -9.32 -50.28
CA MET A 1 -35.52 -9.79 -50.40
C MET A 1 -36.07 -9.97 -48.99
N THR A 2 -36.67 -8.90 -48.43
CA THR A 2 -38.12 -8.75 -48.20
C THR A 2 -38.70 -9.63 -47.09
N ARG A 3 -38.92 -9.03 -45.91
CA ARG A 3 -40.26 -8.82 -45.31
C ARG A 3 -40.17 -7.92 -44.07
N ARG A 4 -40.88 -6.79 -44.12
CA ARG A 4 -41.25 -5.94 -42.97
C ARG A 4 -42.44 -6.58 -42.22
N PRO A 5 -42.60 -6.32 -40.91
CA PRO A 5 -43.91 -6.22 -40.28
C PRO A 5 -44.27 -4.75 -39.96
N SER A 6 -45.55 -4.57 -39.68
CA SER A 6 -46.36 -3.36 -39.90
C SER A 6 -46.52 -2.45 -38.70
N VAL A 7 -46.74 -1.16 -39.00
CA VAL A 7 -47.29 -0.14 -38.10
C VAL A 7 -48.80 -0.34 -37.96
N ALA A 8 -49.27 -0.68 -36.76
CA ALA A 8 -50.58 -0.35 -36.21
C ALA A 8 -50.66 -0.92 -34.78
N GLY A 9 -50.86 -0.06 -33.79
CA GLY A 9 -51.03 -0.48 -32.39
C GLY A 9 -50.50 0.47 -31.32
N LEU A 10 -50.51 1.79 -31.55
CA LEU A 10 -50.43 2.76 -30.44
C LEU A 10 -51.57 2.44 -29.46
N VAL A 11 -51.25 1.98 -28.25
CA VAL A 11 -51.94 2.24 -26.97
C VAL A 11 -51.20 1.41 -25.91
N SER A 12 -50.39 2.08 -25.07
CA SER A 12 -49.99 1.72 -23.70
C SER A 12 -48.69 2.43 -23.32
N ALA A 13 -48.66 3.76 -23.47
CA ALA A 13 -47.56 4.61 -22.97
C ALA A 13 -48.14 5.88 -22.31
N ARG A 14 -49.26 5.71 -21.59
CA ARG A 14 -49.94 6.76 -20.81
C ARG A 14 -50.53 6.16 -19.53
N ALA A 15 -49.67 5.73 -18.62
CA ALA A 15 -50.11 5.31 -17.29
C ALA A 15 -49.10 5.52 -16.14
N VAL A 16 -47.94 6.18 -16.34
CA VAL A 16 -46.98 6.41 -15.23
C VAL A 16 -46.59 7.89 -15.03
N PHE A 17 -46.99 8.79 -15.93
CA PHE A 17 -46.60 10.22 -15.85
C PHE A 17 -47.69 11.20 -15.38
N VAL A 18 -48.69 10.73 -14.62
CA VAL A 18 -49.71 11.61 -14.01
C VAL A 18 -49.99 11.17 -12.57
N ALA A 19 -48.99 11.32 -11.69
CA ALA A 19 -49.18 11.27 -10.25
C ALA A 19 -47.99 11.94 -9.50
N ALA A 20 -47.59 13.15 -9.90
CA ALA A 20 -46.65 13.97 -9.12
C ALA A 20 -46.83 15.48 -9.39
N ALA A 21 -48.08 15.92 -9.56
CA ALA A 21 -48.41 17.34 -9.79
C ALA A 21 -49.37 17.91 -8.72
N VAL A 22 -49.57 17.24 -7.58
CA VAL A 22 -50.44 17.73 -6.50
C VAL A 22 -49.86 17.37 -5.12
N VAL A 23 -48.70 17.93 -4.74
CA VAL A 23 -48.36 18.27 -3.33
C VAL A 23 -47.31 19.40 -3.31
N LEU A 24 -47.54 20.50 -4.03
CA LEU A 24 -46.74 21.73 -3.90
C LEU A 24 -47.68 22.92 -3.66
N ALA A 25 -48.39 22.90 -2.53
CA ALA A 25 -49.18 24.02 -2.02
C ALA A 25 -49.65 23.79 -0.57
N ALA A 26 -48.72 23.87 0.39
CA ALA A 26 -48.89 24.09 1.84
C ALA A 26 -47.55 23.65 2.47
N VAL A 27 -46.72 24.49 3.10
CA VAL A 27 -46.98 25.39 4.21
C VAL A 27 -45.90 26.47 4.21
N LEU A 28 -46.32 27.75 4.16
CA LEU A 28 -45.55 28.90 4.64
C LEU A 28 -46.40 29.55 5.74
N GLY A 29 -45.81 29.72 6.93
CA GLY A 29 -46.31 30.63 7.97
C GLY A 29 -46.15 30.11 9.41
N GLY A 30 -45.23 30.71 10.19
CA GLY A 30 -45.15 30.45 11.64
C GLY A 30 -43.90 30.90 12.41
N VAL A 31 -43.51 32.17 12.28
CA VAL A 31 -42.74 33.09 13.16
C VAL A 31 -42.28 32.67 14.59
N ALA A 32 -41.00 33.05 14.87
CA ALA A 32 -40.37 33.60 16.12
C ALA A 32 -39.69 32.71 17.20
N ALA A 33 -38.35 32.87 17.23
CA ALA A 33 -37.48 33.30 18.33
C ALA A 33 -37.58 32.68 19.75
N ALA A 34 -36.47 32.05 20.18
CA ALA A 34 -35.94 32.20 21.52
C ALA A 34 -34.40 32.07 21.49
N ALA A 35 -33.72 33.18 21.76
CA ALA A 35 -32.32 33.20 22.17
C ALA A 35 -32.23 32.79 23.65
N GLY A 36 -31.26 31.96 23.99
CA GLY A 36 -30.95 31.59 25.37
C GLY A 36 -29.58 30.95 25.43
N GLY A 37 -28.58 31.76 25.78
CA GLY A 37 -27.23 31.29 26.03
C GLY A 37 -27.17 30.42 27.28
N GLY A 38 -26.27 29.44 27.25
CA GLY A 38 -25.90 28.61 28.39
C GLY A 38 -24.55 27.97 28.11
N ALA A 39 -23.48 28.69 28.46
CA ALA A 39 -22.16 28.09 28.60
C ALA A 39 -22.19 27.14 29.79
N VAL A 40 -21.78 25.88 29.59
CA VAL A 40 -21.42 24.98 30.67
C VAL A 40 -20.11 24.29 30.31
N SER A 41 -19.10 24.64 31.10
CA SER A 41 -17.81 23.99 31.27
C SER A 41 -17.98 22.56 31.78
N GLY A 42 -17.26 21.62 31.18
CA GLY A 42 -17.11 20.24 31.64
C GLY A 42 -15.75 19.69 31.22
N ASP A 43 -14.79 19.83 32.13
CA ASP A 43 -13.42 19.35 32.08
C ASP A 43 -13.37 17.87 32.48
N ALA A 44 -12.64 17.02 31.75
CA ALA A 44 -11.91 15.85 32.28
C ALA A 44 -11.12 15.09 31.20
N SER A 45 -9.79 15.21 31.29
CA SER A 45 -8.74 14.17 31.18
C SER A 45 -8.99 12.95 30.27
N GLY A 46 -8.11 12.56 29.35
CA GLY A 46 -6.67 12.77 29.30
C GLY A 46 -5.96 11.43 29.14
N THR A 47 -5.52 11.15 27.92
CA THR A 47 -4.39 10.26 27.61
C THR A 47 -3.61 10.92 26.50
N LYS A 48 -2.53 11.62 26.89
CA LYS A 48 -1.52 12.12 25.96
C LYS A 48 -0.78 10.91 25.39
N ALA A 49 -1.14 10.49 24.19
CA ALA A 49 -0.21 9.79 23.32
C ALA A 49 0.82 10.80 22.83
N ALA A 50 2.07 10.37 22.75
CA ALA A 50 3.21 11.22 22.45
C ALA A 50 3.06 11.93 21.10
N ASN A 51 3.39 13.22 21.12
CA ASN A 51 3.43 14.10 19.99
C ASN A 51 4.64 13.72 19.11
N GLY A 52 4.39 13.04 17.99
CA GLY A 52 5.32 12.80 16.90
C GLY A 52 4.71 13.31 15.60
N THR A 53 4.40 14.60 15.56
CA THR A 53 4.01 15.30 14.33
C THR A 53 5.14 16.25 13.95
N ASP A 54 6.15 15.66 13.29
CA ASP A 54 7.06 16.41 12.43
C ASP A 54 6.84 15.88 11.01
N GLY A 55 6.56 16.80 10.09
CA GLY A 55 6.46 16.64 8.63
C GLY A 55 6.05 15.28 8.05
N LEU A 56 4.75 15.02 7.88
CA LEU A 56 4.31 14.15 6.78
C LEU A 56 4.29 14.96 5.49
N VAL A 57 5.47 15.38 5.06
CA VAL A 57 5.78 15.37 3.64
C VAL A 57 6.50 14.04 3.44
N VAL A 58 5.80 13.03 2.92
CA VAL A 58 6.38 11.94 2.14
C VAL A 58 7.20 12.54 0.99
N ASP A 59 8.40 13.02 1.32
CA ASP A 59 9.45 13.30 0.36
C ASP A 59 10.25 12.01 0.17
N PRO A 60 10.74 11.71 -1.05
CA PRO A 60 11.67 10.61 -1.26
C PRO A 60 12.82 10.70 -0.26
N PRO A 61 13.10 9.64 0.51
CA PRO A 61 14.24 9.64 1.41
C PRO A 61 15.52 9.91 0.62
N THR A 62 16.29 10.91 1.04
CA THR A 62 17.58 11.22 0.41
C THR A 62 18.69 10.48 1.14
N TYR A 63 19.34 9.54 0.48
CA TYR A 63 20.47 8.81 1.01
C TYR A 63 21.53 8.61 -0.08
N ASP A 64 22.75 9.10 0.16
CA ASP A 64 23.88 9.01 -0.77
C ASP A 64 25.19 8.96 0.03
N PRO A 65 25.61 7.77 0.50
CA PRO A 65 26.82 7.61 1.29
C PRO A 65 28.06 7.80 0.40
N ALA A 66 29.16 8.24 1.01
CA ALA A 66 30.41 8.41 0.27
C ALA A 66 30.92 7.05 -0.26
N ARG A 67 31.00 6.89 -1.59
CA ARG A 67 31.51 5.66 -2.22
C ARG A 67 32.93 5.34 -1.76
N PRO A 68 33.18 4.13 -1.21
CA PRO A 68 34.52 3.67 -0.87
C PRO A 68 35.45 3.69 -2.09
N THR A 69 36.73 4.04 -1.89
CA THR A 69 37.73 4.09 -2.98
C THR A 69 39.02 3.35 -2.65
N ALA A 70 39.21 2.91 -1.40
CA ALA A 70 40.38 2.14 -1.00
C ALA A 70 40.22 0.69 -1.45
N THR A 71 41.32 0.00 -1.74
CA THR A 71 41.31 -1.44 -2.02
C THR A 71 40.72 -2.21 -0.83
N GLY A 72 39.88 -3.20 -1.13
CA GLY A 72 39.21 -4.05 -0.17
C GLY A 72 40.17 -4.74 0.79
N THR A 73 39.80 -4.77 2.07
CA THR A 73 40.45 -5.56 3.11
C THR A 73 39.38 -6.29 3.91
N ALA A 74 39.44 -7.62 3.90
CA ALA A 74 38.54 -8.49 4.64
C ALA A 74 39.31 -9.15 5.80
N THR A 75 38.77 -9.07 7.02
CA THR A 75 39.40 -9.61 8.23
C THR A 75 38.48 -10.64 8.86
N VAL A 76 38.95 -11.88 8.98
CA VAL A 76 38.23 -12.95 9.67
C VAL A 76 38.50 -12.83 11.16
N VAL A 77 37.43 -12.78 11.94
CA VAL A 77 37.43 -12.59 13.39
C VAL A 77 36.64 -13.74 14.01
N SER A 78 37.33 -14.62 14.73
CA SER A 78 36.68 -15.78 15.33
C SER A 78 36.10 -15.48 16.70
N ASP A 79 34.87 -15.94 16.96
CA ASP A 79 34.14 -15.73 18.24
C ASP A 79 34.66 -16.59 19.41
N GLY A 80 35.93 -17.02 19.35
CA GLY A 80 36.65 -17.58 20.51
C GLY A 80 36.04 -18.84 21.15
N GLY A 81 35.16 -19.59 20.46
CA GLY A 81 34.47 -20.78 20.98
C GLY A 81 35.38 -21.91 21.51
N GLY A 82 36.70 -21.81 21.31
CA GLY A 82 37.71 -22.71 21.85
C GLY A 82 38.42 -22.18 23.09
N ASN A 83 37.80 -22.31 24.28
CA ASN A 83 38.46 -22.26 25.60
C ASN A 83 39.60 -21.21 25.75
N ALA A 84 39.40 -20.00 25.21
CA ALA A 84 40.34 -18.90 25.33
C ALA A 84 40.01 -18.13 26.60
N THR A 85 40.96 -18.06 27.52
CA THR A 85 40.80 -17.47 28.85
C THR A 85 40.85 -15.94 28.87
N ASP A 86 40.82 -15.26 27.74
CA ASP A 86 40.80 -13.80 27.65
C ASP A 86 39.90 -13.40 26.47
N GLY A 87 38.86 -12.59 26.75
CA GLY A 87 37.82 -12.17 25.80
C GLY A 87 38.31 -11.13 24.78
N GLU A 88 39.40 -11.44 24.07
CA GLU A 88 39.82 -10.72 22.88
C GLU A 88 39.51 -11.60 21.67
N ASN A 89 38.60 -11.14 20.81
CA ASN A 89 38.34 -11.75 19.50
C ASN A 89 39.68 -11.86 18.75
N ALA A 90 40.09 -13.08 18.43
CA ALA A 90 41.35 -13.31 17.75
C ALA A 90 41.16 -13.10 16.24
N THR A 91 41.94 -12.20 15.65
CA THR A 91 42.03 -12.08 14.19
C THR A 91 42.61 -13.37 13.63
N ALA A 92 41.80 -14.14 12.92
CA ALA A 92 42.22 -15.40 12.30
C ALA A 92 43.05 -15.15 11.02
N GLY A 93 42.70 -14.12 10.25
CA GLY A 93 43.43 -13.74 9.04
C GLY A 93 42.93 -12.43 8.41
N THR A 94 43.74 -11.87 7.50
CA THR A 94 43.39 -10.71 6.67
C THR A 94 43.64 -11.04 5.21
N TYR A 95 42.70 -10.65 4.35
CA TYR A 95 42.62 -11.05 2.95
C TYR A 95 42.31 -9.82 2.08
N GLU A 96 42.87 -9.79 0.87
CA GLU A 96 42.52 -8.80 -0.17
C GLU A 96 41.32 -9.27 -1.01
N SER A 97 40.99 -10.56 -0.97
CA SER A 97 39.83 -11.16 -1.64
C SER A 97 38.74 -11.47 -0.61
N LEU A 98 37.52 -11.00 -0.88
CA LEU A 98 36.34 -11.30 -0.08
C LEU A 98 36.02 -12.80 -0.10
N THR A 99 35.98 -13.42 -1.29
CA THR A 99 35.78 -14.86 -1.45
C THR A 99 36.76 -15.67 -0.60
N ALA A 100 38.06 -15.35 -0.67
CA ALA A 100 39.06 -16.05 0.11
C ALA A 100 38.92 -15.87 1.63
N ALA A 101 38.33 -14.76 2.09
CA ALA A 101 38.05 -14.52 3.50
C ALA A 101 36.83 -15.34 3.97
N VAL A 102 35.77 -15.37 3.16
CA VAL A 102 34.55 -16.16 3.43
C VAL A 102 34.88 -17.66 3.41
N ASP A 103 35.62 -18.15 2.41
CA ASP A 103 36.08 -19.54 2.31
C ASP A 103 36.94 -20.00 3.51
N ALA A 104 37.54 -19.03 4.23
CA ALA A 104 38.40 -19.30 5.38
C ALA A 104 37.68 -19.14 6.73
N ALA A 105 36.44 -18.61 6.74
CA ALA A 105 35.66 -18.44 7.95
C ALA A 105 35.19 -19.81 8.48
N GLU A 106 35.28 -20.01 9.78
CA GLU A 106 34.66 -21.16 10.45
C GLU A 106 33.24 -20.81 10.92
N PRO A 107 32.38 -21.81 11.22
CA PRO A 107 31.05 -21.56 11.77
C PRO A 107 31.06 -20.59 12.97
N GLY A 108 30.27 -19.52 12.87
CA GLY A 108 30.18 -18.48 13.91
C GLY A 108 31.22 -17.35 13.79
N ASP A 109 32.13 -17.40 12.82
CA ASP A 109 33.09 -16.32 12.59
C ASP A 109 32.42 -15.08 11.97
N ALA A 110 33.05 -13.92 12.17
CA ALA A 110 32.70 -12.69 11.48
C ALA A 110 33.77 -12.33 10.44
N VAL A 111 33.35 -11.88 9.26
CA VAL A 111 34.21 -11.34 8.20
C VAL A 111 33.99 -9.83 8.14
N GLU A 112 34.93 -9.06 8.70
CA GLU A 112 34.87 -7.60 8.72
C GLU A 112 35.47 -6.99 7.43
N LEU A 113 34.70 -6.14 6.76
CA LEU A 113 35.01 -5.58 5.44
C LEU A 113 35.28 -4.08 5.49
N SER A 114 36.23 -3.63 4.67
CA SER A 114 36.45 -2.21 4.37
C SER A 114 36.99 -2.03 2.95
N GLY A 115 36.67 -0.92 2.29
CA GLY A 115 37.15 -0.65 0.93
C GLY A 115 36.30 -1.31 -0.16
N VAL A 116 36.87 -1.50 -1.35
CA VAL A 116 36.19 -2.00 -2.55
C VAL A 116 36.65 -3.41 -2.89
N PHE A 117 35.68 -4.31 -3.08
CA PHE A 117 35.88 -5.67 -3.57
C PHE A 117 35.21 -5.84 -4.93
N GLU A 118 35.92 -6.46 -5.87
CA GLU A 118 35.44 -6.75 -7.24
C GLU A 118 35.56 -8.28 -7.45
N PRO A 119 34.71 -9.11 -6.82
CA PRO A 119 34.74 -10.56 -7.03
C PRO A 119 34.43 -10.91 -8.48
N THR A 120 35.05 -11.97 -9.01
CA THR A 120 34.82 -12.44 -10.40
C THR A 120 33.72 -13.49 -10.51
N GLU A 121 33.23 -13.99 -9.37
CA GLU A 121 32.18 -15.00 -9.23
C GLU A 121 31.39 -14.63 -7.95
N PRO A 122 30.14 -15.10 -7.80
CA PRO A 122 29.34 -14.83 -6.60
C PRO A 122 30.08 -15.18 -5.31
N VAL A 123 29.96 -14.33 -4.28
CA VAL A 123 30.50 -14.62 -2.95
C VAL A 123 29.53 -15.55 -2.22
N VAL A 124 29.92 -16.81 -2.03
CA VAL A 124 29.07 -17.83 -1.40
C VAL A 124 29.39 -17.94 0.09
N VAL A 125 28.39 -17.73 0.95
CA VAL A 125 28.48 -17.95 2.40
C VAL A 125 27.79 -19.29 2.72
N ASP A 126 28.59 -20.35 2.85
CA ASP A 126 28.14 -21.74 3.03
C ASP A 126 28.45 -22.32 4.43
N GLU A 127 29.06 -21.54 5.32
CA GLU A 127 29.29 -21.90 6.72
C GLU A 127 28.22 -21.26 7.65
N PRO A 128 27.62 -22.03 8.57
CA PRO A 128 26.49 -21.56 9.38
C PRO A 128 26.90 -20.55 10.45
N ASN A 129 26.02 -19.59 10.72
CA ASN A 129 26.24 -18.50 11.68
C ASN A 129 27.42 -17.56 11.32
N VAL A 130 27.89 -17.58 10.07
CA VAL A 130 28.90 -16.61 9.62
C VAL A 130 28.24 -15.25 9.40
N THR A 131 28.88 -14.18 9.87
CA THR A 131 28.44 -12.80 9.65
C THR A 131 29.43 -12.05 8.77
N VAL A 132 29.02 -11.62 7.58
CA VAL A 132 29.80 -10.74 6.71
C VAL A 132 29.36 -9.29 6.96
N ARG A 133 30.25 -8.43 7.47
CA ARG A 133 29.85 -7.08 7.86
C ARG A 133 30.86 -6.00 7.53
N ALA A 134 30.39 -4.81 7.20
CA ALA A 134 31.27 -3.66 7.04
C ALA A 134 31.81 -3.18 8.40
N SER A 135 33.08 -2.77 8.46
CA SER A 135 33.68 -2.20 9.69
C SER A 135 33.06 -0.85 10.06
N GLU A 136 32.58 -0.12 9.06
CA GLU A 136 31.75 1.07 9.18
C GLU A 136 30.57 0.88 8.21
N THR A 137 29.33 1.16 8.61
CA THR A 137 28.14 1.01 7.76
C THR A 137 28.32 1.73 6.41
N HIS A 138 28.21 0.98 5.32
CA HIS A 138 28.49 1.36 3.91
C HIS A 138 29.94 1.76 3.60
N GLY A 139 30.88 1.44 4.49
CA GLY A 139 32.32 1.61 4.31
C GLY A 139 33.00 0.49 3.51
N ALA A 140 32.24 -0.55 3.15
CA ALA A 140 32.66 -1.63 2.25
C ALA A 140 31.72 -1.73 1.06
N LEU A 141 32.29 -1.72 -0.15
CA LEU A 141 31.58 -1.89 -1.42
C LEU A 141 31.95 -3.24 -2.03
N VAL A 142 30.95 -4.05 -2.37
CA VAL A 142 31.09 -5.25 -3.20
C VAL A 142 30.46 -4.96 -4.56
N ASP A 143 31.31 -4.86 -5.57
CA ASP A 143 30.94 -4.53 -6.95
C ASP A 143 30.86 -5.83 -7.76
N GLY A 144 29.66 -6.21 -8.18
CA GLY A 144 29.35 -7.46 -8.87
C GLY A 144 29.82 -7.51 -10.32
N GLY A 145 30.14 -6.37 -10.92
CA GLY A 145 30.64 -6.28 -12.29
C GLY A 145 29.62 -6.61 -13.38
N GLY A 146 28.32 -6.63 -13.06
CA GLY A 146 27.23 -6.76 -14.03
C GLY A 146 26.94 -8.20 -14.48
N GLU A 147 27.38 -9.22 -13.74
CA GLU A 147 27.15 -10.63 -14.03
C GLU A 147 26.68 -11.40 -12.78
N ASP A 148 25.66 -12.26 -12.94
CA ASP A 148 25.12 -13.13 -11.89
C ASP A 148 24.65 -12.39 -10.60
N SER A 149 24.39 -13.14 -9.53
CA SER A 149 24.15 -12.60 -8.19
C SER A 149 25.46 -12.26 -7.48
N VAL A 150 25.47 -11.22 -6.64
CA VAL A 150 26.73 -10.75 -6.01
C VAL A 150 27.08 -11.58 -4.76
N VAL A 151 26.12 -11.77 -3.86
CA VAL A 151 26.29 -12.58 -2.64
C VAL A 151 25.22 -13.67 -2.58
N VAL A 152 25.62 -14.89 -2.24
CA VAL A 152 24.73 -16.05 -2.10
C VAL A 152 24.86 -16.61 -0.68
N LEU A 153 23.74 -16.68 0.05
CA LEU A 153 23.66 -17.34 1.35
C LEU A 153 23.16 -18.77 1.15
N GLU A 154 23.98 -19.75 1.54
CA GLU A 154 23.67 -21.19 1.46
C GLU A 154 23.72 -21.89 2.83
N ALA A 155 23.82 -21.13 3.92
CA ALA A 155 23.91 -21.68 5.26
C ALA A 155 22.95 -21.01 6.24
N PRO A 156 22.42 -21.76 7.23
CA PRO A 156 21.47 -21.23 8.18
C PRO A 156 22.11 -20.19 9.10
N ASN A 157 21.30 -19.20 9.49
CA ASN A 157 21.68 -18.08 10.36
C ASN A 157 22.89 -17.28 9.86
N ALA A 158 23.20 -17.32 8.56
CA ALA A 158 24.19 -16.44 7.97
C ALA A 158 23.67 -15.00 7.96
N ALA A 159 24.56 -14.02 8.13
CA ALA A 159 24.19 -12.62 8.18
C ALA A 159 25.06 -11.75 7.27
N ILE A 160 24.45 -10.70 6.70
CA ILE A 160 25.13 -9.62 5.99
C ILE A 160 24.71 -8.29 6.62
N GLU A 161 25.68 -7.49 7.05
CA GLU A 161 25.41 -6.26 7.82
C GLU A 161 26.21 -5.06 7.29
N GLY A 162 25.54 -3.94 7.00
CA GLY A 162 26.22 -2.67 6.71
C GLY A 162 26.94 -2.62 5.37
N VAL A 163 26.77 -3.60 4.48
CA VAL A 163 27.53 -3.71 3.23
C VAL A 163 26.82 -2.96 2.10
N TRP A 164 27.58 -2.21 1.31
CA TRP A 164 27.11 -1.69 0.02
C TRP A 164 27.37 -2.75 -1.06
N ILE A 165 26.31 -3.22 -1.73
CA ILE A 165 26.37 -4.15 -2.86
C ILE A 165 25.89 -3.43 -4.13
N HIS A 166 26.62 -3.60 -5.23
CA HIS A 166 26.38 -2.85 -6.46
C HIS A 166 26.58 -3.70 -7.72
N ASP A 167 25.90 -3.32 -8.81
CA ASP A 167 26.15 -3.80 -10.19
C ASP A 167 25.93 -5.32 -10.32
N THR A 168 24.69 -5.76 -10.10
CA THR A 168 24.30 -7.16 -10.28
C THR A 168 24.20 -7.49 -11.78
N GLY A 169 24.14 -8.78 -12.13
CA GLY A 169 23.59 -9.17 -13.42
C GLY A 169 22.14 -8.71 -13.62
N GLU A 170 21.67 -8.71 -14.87
CA GLU A 170 20.30 -8.27 -15.25
C GLU A 170 19.38 -9.43 -15.69
N ASP A 171 19.81 -10.69 -15.58
CA ASP A 171 19.01 -11.82 -16.04
C ASP A 171 17.93 -12.22 -15.01
N LEU A 172 16.69 -11.88 -15.35
CA LEU A 172 15.53 -12.18 -14.52
C LEU A 172 15.16 -13.68 -14.51
N GLU A 173 15.64 -14.47 -15.48
CA GLU A 173 15.41 -15.91 -15.54
C GLU A 173 16.34 -16.64 -14.57
N SER A 174 17.61 -16.24 -14.47
CA SER A 174 18.58 -16.74 -13.48
C SER A 174 18.38 -16.14 -12.09
N GLN A 175 17.57 -15.09 -11.96
CA GLN A 175 17.27 -14.39 -10.71
C GLN A 175 18.49 -13.67 -10.13
N ASP A 176 19.22 -12.95 -10.99
CA ASP A 176 20.40 -12.19 -10.58
C ASP A 176 20.03 -11.15 -9.50
N ALA A 177 20.67 -11.27 -8.33
CA ALA A 177 20.32 -10.49 -7.15
C ALA A 177 21.54 -9.89 -6.44
N GLY A 178 21.33 -8.79 -5.72
CA GLY A 178 22.33 -8.27 -4.78
C GLY A 178 22.64 -9.30 -3.71
N VAL A 179 21.59 -9.90 -3.12
CA VAL A 179 21.69 -11.05 -2.23
C VAL A 179 20.69 -12.14 -2.63
N TYR A 180 21.19 -13.33 -2.91
CA TYR A 180 20.38 -14.53 -3.10
C TYR A 180 20.41 -15.39 -1.83
N VAL A 181 19.24 -15.71 -1.28
CA VAL A 181 19.08 -16.57 -0.09
C VAL A 181 18.53 -17.92 -0.54
N ALA A 182 19.37 -18.95 -0.52
CA ALA A 182 18.98 -20.30 -0.92
C ALA A 182 18.13 -20.99 0.16
N GLY A 183 17.31 -21.97 -0.21
CA GLY A 183 16.33 -22.60 0.69
C GLY A 183 16.90 -23.36 1.90
N ASN A 184 18.23 -23.53 1.99
CA ASN A 184 18.92 -24.06 3.17
C ASN A 184 19.48 -22.97 4.10
N ALA A 185 19.27 -21.69 3.79
CA ALA A 185 19.73 -20.54 4.55
C ALA A 185 18.65 -19.92 5.46
N SER A 186 17.78 -20.75 6.05
CA SER A 186 16.77 -20.27 7.01
C SER A 186 17.40 -19.53 8.19
N GLY A 187 16.69 -18.52 8.72
CA GLY A 187 17.20 -17.64 9.76
C GLY A 187 18.20 -16.59 9.28
N ALA A 188 18.39 -16.43 7.96
CA ALA A 188 19.31 -15.43 7.42
C ALA A 188 18.91 -14.01 7.82
N THR A 189 19.90 -13.17 8.11
CA THR A 189 19.69 -11.76 8.48
C THR A 189 20.43 -10.83 7.53
N LEU A 190 19.69 -9.96 6.86
CA LEU A 190 20.19 -8.94 5.95
C LEU A 190 19.85 -7.57 6.54
N SER A 191 20.85 -6.83 7.01
CA SER A 191 20.60 -5.56 7.72
C SER A 191 21.54 -4.44 7.31
N GLU A 192 21.06 -3.20 7.36
CA GLU A 192 21.85 -2.02 7.04
C GLU A 192 22.53 -2.12 5.65
N LEU A 193 21.88 -2.78 4.69
CA LEU A 193 22.40 -2.94 3.34
C LEU A 193 22.08 -1.72 2.50
N TYR A 194 23.00 -1.36 1.60
CA TYR A 194 22.72 -0.46 0.50
C TYR A 194 22.93 -1.21 -0.81
N LEU A 195 21.83 -1.51 -1.50
CA LEU A 195 21.82 -2.22 -2.77
C LEU A 195 21.55 -1.20 -3.86
N THR A 196 22.41 -1.12 -4.87
CA THR A 196 22.28 -0.14 -5.97
C THR A 196 22.57 -0.79 -7.31
N ASP A 197 21.81 -0.44 -8.35
CA ASP A 197 21.93 -1.07 -9.67
C ASP A 197 21.75 -2.59 -9.58
N ALA A 198 20.65 -2.98 -8.92
CA ALA A 198 20.31 -4.36 -8.64
C ALA A 198 19.07 -4.78 -9.45
N ALA A 199 19.17 -5.86 -10.22
CA ALA A 199 18.03 -6.42 -10.93
C ALA A 199 16.98 -6.92 -9.93
N PHE A 200 17.37 -7.83 -9.04
CA PHE A 200 16.68 -8.07 -7.77
C PHE A 200 17.54 -7.55 -6.61
N GLY A 201 16.94 -6.86 -5.64
CA GLY A 201 17.68 -6.48 -4.43
C GLY A 201 18.01 -7.71 -3.60
N VAL A 202 16.97 -8.35 -3.07
CA VAL A 202 17.04 -9.60 -2.30
C VAL A 202 16.10 -10.63 -2.92
N TRP A 203 16.63 -11.82 -3.20
CA TRP A 203 15.83 -12.97 -3.63
C TRP A 203 15.85 -14.06 -2.56
N VAL A 204 14.71 -14.29 -1.90
CA VAL A 204 14.52 -15.39 -0.94
C VAL A 204 13.89 -16.57 -1.65
N ASN A 205 14.63 -17.67 -1.76
CA ASN A 205 14.21 -18.88 -2.47
C ASN A 205 13.96 -20.07 -1.52
N GLY A 206 12.80 -20.09 -0.89
CA GLY A 206 12.38 -21.23 -0.06
C GLY A 206 13.04 -21.29 1.32
N ALA A 207 13.70 -20.21 1.76
CA ALA A 207 14.27 -20.11 3.10
C ALA A 207 13.25 -19.48 4.05
N ASP A 208 13.16 -20.01 5.26
CA ASP A 208 12.21 -19.55 6.29
C ASP A 208 12.88 -18.60 7.29
N GLU A 209 12.08 -17.82 8.00
CA GLU A 209 12.53 -16.95 9.08
C GLU A 209 13.64 -15.96 8.64
N VAL A 210 13.56 -15.47 7.39
CA VAL A 210 14.53 -14.51 6.86
C VAL A 210 14.17 -13.10 7.32
N THR A 211 15.16 -12.36 7.83
CA THR A 211 14.99 -10.95 8.20
C THR A 211 15.69 -10.05 7.18
N VAL A 212 14.95 -9.11 6.59
CA VAL A 212 15.52 -7.98 5.82
C VAL A 212 15.15 -6.69 6.54
N ALA A 213 16.13 -5.93 6.99
CA ALA A 213 15.90 -4.80 7.88
C ALA A 213 16.79 -3.59 7.61
N ASP A 214 16.29 -2.39 7.91
CA ASP A 214 17.09 -1.17 8.02
C ASP A 214 17.94 -0.89 6.76
N SER A 215 17.44 -1.30 5.59
CA SER A 215 18.19 -1.34 4.33
C SER A 215 17.62 -0.40 3.28
N ARG A 216 18.40 -0.09 2.25
CA ARG A 216 17.97 0.68 1.08
C ARG A 216 18.27 -0.07 -0.20
N ILE A 217 17.27 -0.18 -1.06
CA ILE A 217 17.34 -0.92 -2.33
C ILE A 217 16.95 0.02 -3.47
N GLU A 218 17.90 0.24 -4.37
CA GLU A 218 17.73 1.01 -5.59
C GLU A 218 17.99 0.08 -6.79
N GLY A 219 16.94 -0.13 -7.59
CA GLY A 219 16.98 -1.06 -8.71
C GLY A 219 17.74 -0.52 -9.93
N THR A 220 17.65 -1.27 -11.03
CA THR A 220 18.16 -0.80 -12.32
C THR A 220 17.23 0.25 -12.93
N GLU A 221 17.80 1.34 -13.46
CA GLU A 221 17.04 2.41 -14.13
C GLU A 221 16.50 1.98 -15.52
N ALA A 222 16.27 0.68 -15.76
CA ALA A 222 15.74 0.18 -17.02
C ALA A 222 14.41 0.89 -17.34
N PRO A 223 14.18 1.37 -18.57
CA PRO A 223 13.07 2.27 -18.86
C PRO A 223 11.68 1.64 -18.70
N ARG A 224 11.58 0.31 -18.66
CA ARG A 224 10.32 -0.41 -18.49
C ARG A 224 10.34 -1.24 -17.24
N PHE A 225 9.32 -1.10 -16.40
CA PHE A 225 9.11 -1.96 -15.22
C PHE A 225 9.19 -3.46 -15.55
N ALA A 226 8.68 -3.88 -16.72
CA ALA A 226 8.71 -5.29 -17.12
C ALA A 226 10.14 -5.87 -17.29
N ASN A 227 11.13 -5.00 -17.46
CA ASN A 227 12.54 -5.37 -17.59
C ASN A 227 13.32 -5.23 -16.26
N ARG A 228 12.67 -4.73 -15.20
CA ARG A 228 13.25 -4.64 -13.85
C ARG A 228 12.86 -5.88 -13.04
N GLY A 229 13.72 -6.32 -12.13
CA GLY A 229 13.33 -7.26 -11.09
C GLY A 229 12.67 -6.55 -9.91
N ASN A 230 12.38 -7.29 -8.85
CA ASN A 230 11.70 -6.80 -7.66
C ASN A 230 12.74 -6.38 -6.59
N GLY A 231 12.38 -5.47 -5.68
CA GLY A 231 13.26 -5.08 -4.58
C GLY A 231 13.54 -6.25 -3.66
N ILE A 232 12.50 -6.80 -3.05
CA ILE A 232 12.55 -8.03 -2.25
C ILE A 232 11.57 -9.03 -2.85
N ASN A 233 12.08 -10.21 -3.22
CA ASN A 233 11.28 -11.28 -3.78
C ASN A 233 11.20 -12.46 -2.80
N LEU A 234 10.01 -12.71 -2.26
CA LEU A 234 9.70 -13.79 -1.33
C LEU A 234 9.05 -14.96 -2.08
N TRP A 235 9.81 -16.04 -2.23
CA TRP A 235 9.33 -17.26 -2.87
C TRP A 235 9.29 -18.42 -1.86
N GLU A 236 8.10 -19.00 -1.65
CA GLU A 236 7.90 -20.21 -0.83
C GLU A 236 8.53 -20.13 0.58
N THR A 237 8.31 -19.03 1.31
CA THR A 237 8.89 -18.75 2.64
C THR A 237 7.82 -18.63 3.72
N GLU A 238 8.14 -19.07 4.94
CA GLU A 238 7.33 -18.91 6.15
C GLU A 238 8.06 -18.07 7.21
N GLY A 239 7.33 -17.17 7.90
CA GLY A 239 7.83 -16.50 9.10
C GLY A 239 8.89 -15.42 8.88
N SER A 240 9.04 -14.89 7.66
CA SER A 240 10.02 -13.85 7.35
C SER A 240 9.59 -12.46 7.82
N GLU A 241 10.55 -11.59 8.14
CA GLU A 241 10.33 -10.21 8.59
C GLU A 241 10.99 -9.21 7.65
N ILE A 242 10.22 -8.26 7.13
CA ILE A 242 10.71 -7.19 6.25
C ILE A 242 10.41 -5.84 6.90
N ARG A 243 11.41 -5.16 7.43
CA ARG A 243 11.17 -3.94 8.20
C ARG A 243 12.08 -2.78 7.91
N ASP A 244 11.56 -1.58 8.11
CA ASP A 244 12.33 -0.32 8.06
C ASP A 244 13.20 -0.20 6.79
N THR A 245 12.72 -0.73 5.66
CA THR A 245 13.46 -0.77 4.39
C THR A 245 12.90 0.25 3.39
N GLU A 246 13.81 0.93 2.69
CA GLU A 246 13.51 1.90 1.63
C GLU A 246 13.72 1.23 0.26
N ILE A 247 12.72 1.27 -0.64
CA ILE A 247 12.79 0.60 -1.94
C ILE A 247 12.29 1.52 -3.07
N THR A 248 13.14 1.72 -4.08
CA THR A 248 12.86 2.53 -5.28
C THR A 248 13.48 1.91 -6.53
N ASP A 249 13.05 2.39 -7.70
CA ASP A 249 13.65 2.08 -9.00
C ASP A 249 13.69 0.59 -9.38
N VAL A 250 12.86 -0.22 -8.73
CA VAL A 250 12.61 -1.63 -9.06
C VAL A 250 11.26 -1.77 -9.77
N ARG A 251 10.87 -2.99 -10.12
CA ARG A 251 9.54 -3.28 -10.65
C ARG A 251 8.47 -3.23 -9.57
N ASP A 252 8.55 -4.14 -8.61
CA ASP A 252 7.68 -4.22 -7.45
C ASP A 252 8.56 -4.18 -6.18
N GLY A 253 8.11 -3.50 -5.13
CA GLY A 253 8.92 -3.28 -3.94
C GLY A 253 9.12 -4.56 -3.16
N ILE A 254 8.04 -5.07 -2.57
CA ILE A 254 8.02 -6.37 -1.88
C ILE A 254 7.04 -7.30 -2.60
N TYR A 255 7.57 -8.38 -3.18
CA TYR A 255 6.80 -9.35 -3.96
C TYR A 255 6.67 -10.68 -3.20
N TYR A 256 5.43 -11.14 -3.04
CA TYR A 256 5.07 -12.37 -2.34
C TYR A 256 4.57 -13.42 -3.32
N SER A 257 5.10 -14.63 -3.22
CA SER A 257 4.67 -15.78 -4.00
C SER A 257 4.73 -17.05 -3.16
N TRP A 258 3.56 -17.55 -2.75
CA TRP A 258 3.44 -18.69 -1.81
C TRP A 258 4.14 -18.45 -0.47
N ALA A 259 3.97 -17.26 0.12
CA ALA A 259 4.54 -16.91 1.41
C ALA A 259 3.48 -16.80 2.52
N SER A 260 3.81 -17.19 3.74
CA SER A 260 2.90 -17.14 4.90
C SER A 260 3.59 -16.67 6.18
N ASP A 261 2.80 -16.14 7.12
CA ASP A 261 3.29 -15.64 8.41
C ASP A 261 4.40 -14.57 8.27
N VAL A 262 4.42 -13.84 7.15
CA VAL A 262 5.37 -12.75 6.91
C VAL A 262 4.84 -11.44 7.47
N GLU A 263 5.70 -10.71 8.17
CA GLU A 263 5.42 -9.35 8.65
C GLU A 263 6.25 -8.32 7.88
N ALA A 264 5.58 -7.45 7.13
CA ALA A 264 6.19 -6.28 6.48
C ALA A 264 5.79 -4.99 7.19
N THR A 265 6.74 -4.35 7.88
CA THR A 265 6.44 -3.20 8.76
C THR A 265 7.39 -2.02 8.58
N GLY A 266 6.85 -0.79 8.51
CA GLY A 266 7.67 0.43 8.52
C GLY A 266 8.48 0.69 7.23
N ASN A 267 8.16 0.00 6.13
CA ASN A 267 8.87 0.15 4.86
C ASN A 267 8.36 1.38 4.07
N THR A 268 9.25 1.97 3.27
CA THR A 268 8.96 3.12 2.40
C THR A 268 9.20 2.74 0.93
N LEU A 269 8.16 2.85 0.09
CA LEU A 269 8.09 2.23 -1.24
C LEU A 269 7.60 3.26 -2.29
N TRP A 270 8.44 3.64 -3.27
CA TRP A 270 8.09 4.71 -4.21
C TRP A 270 8.69 4.56 -5.61
N ASP A 271 8.06 5.22 -6.58
CA ASP A 271 8.40 5.15 -8.01
C ASP A 271 8.39 3.71 -8.59
N LEU A 272 7.46 2.88 -8.10
CA LEU A 272 7.32 1.47 -8.46
C LEU A 272 6.06 1.22 -9.28
N ARG A 273 5.99 0.05 -9.91
CA ARG A 273 4.70 -0.47 -10.37
C ARG A 273 3.83 -0.74 -9.14
N TYR A 274 4.24 -1.68 -8.29
CA TYR A 274 3.52 -1.98 -7.06
C TYR A 274 4.44 -1.83 -5.85
N GLY A 275 4.00 -1.07 -4.83
CA GLY A 275 4.72 -1.00 -3.56
C GLY A 275 4.84 -2.40 -2.95
N VAL A 276 3.69 -3.04 -2.69
CA VAL A 276 3.60 -4.43 -2.27
C VAL A 276 2.76 -5.22 -3.26
N HIS A 277 3.20 -6.43 -3.64
CA HIS A 277 2.52 -7.29 -4.60
C HIS A 277 2.38 -8.72 -4.08
N TYR A 278 1.15 -9.21 -3.97
CA TYR A 278 0.86 -10.57 -3.53
C TYR A 278 0.38 -11.47 -4.66
N MET A 279 0.84 -12.72 -4.60
CA MET A 279 0.27 -13.87 -5.30
C MET A 279 0.23 -15.08 -4.36
N TYR A 280 -0.96 -15.63 -4.10
CA TYR A 280 -1.13 -16.92 -3.39
C TYR A 280 -0.48 -16.98 -2.00
N SER A 281 -0.53 -15.89 -1.22
CA SER A 281 0.25 -15.74 0.02
C SER A 281 -0.65 -15.36 1.19
N ASP A 282 -0.91 -16.32 2.08
CA ASP A 282 -1.93 -16.26 3.13
C ASP A 282 -1.35 -15.90 4.51
N ASP A 283 -2.19 -15.48 5.46
CA ASP A 283 -1.81 -15.29 6.88
C ASP A 283 -0.66 -14.28 7.10
N ASN A 284 -0.61 -13.22 6.28
CA ASN A 284 0.46 -12.22 6.33
C ASN A 284 0.00 -10.89 6.93
N ARG A 285 0.95 -10.10 7.42
CA ARG A 285 0.71 -8.78 8.02
C ARG A 285 1.51 -7.68 7.34
N ILE A 286 0.81 -6.64 6.88
CA ILE A 286 1.38 -5.44 6.27
C ILE A 286 1.00 -4.26 7.16
N ALA A 287 1.97 -3.68 7.88
CA ALA A 287 1.70 -2.68 8.90
C ALA A 287 2.56 -1.43 8.82
N ASP A 288 1.96 -0.26 9.05
CA ASP A 288 2.71 0.99 9.25
C ASP A 288 3.70 1.35 8.09
N ASN A 289 3.46 0.83 6.88
CA ASN A 289 4.26 1.13 5.69
C ASN A 289 3.78 2.41 4.99
N VAL A 290 4.63 2.99 4.16
CA VAL A 290 4.32 4.14 3.30
C VAL A 290 4.59 3.78 1.84
N ALA A 291 3.56 3.85 0.99
CA ALA A 291 3.66 3.64 -0.44
C ALA A 291 3.14 4.85 -1.21
N PHE A 292 3.99 5.50 -2.00
CA PHE A 292 3.62 6.74 -2.70
C PHE A 292 4.17 6.82 -4.11
N GLU A 293 3.45 7.56 -4.96
CA GLU A 293 3.85 7.80 -6.37
C GLU A 293 4.13 6.51 -7.16
N ASN A 294 3.43 5.42 -6.80
CA ASN A 294 3.47 4.15 -7.54
C ASN A 294 2.29 4.04 -8.53
N ASP A 295 2.26 3.00 -9.35
CA ASP A 295 1.01 2.62 -10.02
C ASP A 295 -0.04 2.12 -9.00
N VAL A 296 0.34 1.18 -8.14
CA VAL A 296 -0.48 0.73 -7.00
C VAL A 296 0.34 0.72 -5.72
N GLY A 297 -0.21 1.26 -4.63
CA GLY A 297 0.44 1.19 -3.32
C GLY A 297 0.55 -0.25 -2.81
N TYR A 298 -0.60 -0.89 -2.60
CA TYR A 298 -0.68 -2.26 -2.08
C TYR A 298 -1.57 -3.14 -2.97
N ALA A 299 -0.97 -4.00 -3.78
CA ALA A 299 -1.64 -4.90 -4.73
C ALA A 299 -1.77 -6.32 -4.17
N LEU A 300 -2.92 -6.62 -3.55
CA LEU A 300 -3.19 -7.91 -2.92
C LEU A 300 -4.05 -8.80 -3.82
N MET A 301 -3.52 -9.98 -4.20
CA MET A 301 -4.20 -10.88 -5.14
C MET A 301 -4.20 -12.34 -4.70
N VAL A 302 -5.40 -12.94 -4.75
CA VAL A 302 -5.64 -14.38 -4.57
C VAL A 302 -5.03 -14.88 -3.27
N SER A 303 -5.52 -14.40 -2.13
CA SER A 303 -5.00 -14.72 -0.80
C SER A 303 -6.08 -14.57 0.28
N ASP A 304 -5.87 -15.13 1.46
CA ASP A 304 -6.81 -15.10 2.60
C ASP A 304 -6.11 -14.69 3.91
N SER A 305 -6.89 -14.19 4.86
CA SER A 305 -6.44 -13.90 6.23
C SER A 305 -5.28 -12.88 6.32
N ILE A 306 -5.32 -11.85 5.47
CA ILE A 306 -4.31 -10.78 5.45
C ILE A 306 -4.69 -9.63 6.39
N GLU A 307 -3.73 -9.13 7.16
CA GLU A 307 -3.89 -7.91 7.96
C GLU A 307 -3.19 -6.71 7.31
N VAL A 308 -3.97 -5.75 6.81
CA VAL A 308 -3.49 -4.48 6.23
C VAL A 308 -3.81 -3.34 7.19
N VAL A 309 -2.82 -2.91 7.97
CA VAL A 309 -3.04 -2.06 9.15
C VAL A 309 -2.19 -0.80 9.14
N ASN A 310 -2.79 0.37 9.39
CA ASN A 310 -2.06 1.64 9.57
C ASN A 310 -1.15 2.07 8.40
N ASN A 311 -1.29 1.47 7.21
CA ASN A 311 -0.47 1.85 6.07
C ASN A 311 -0.91 3.18 5.48
N THR A 312 -0.01 3.84 4.78
CA THR A 312 -0.25 5.12 4.10
C THR A 312 0.00 4.96 2.61
N ALA A 313 -1.03 5.16 1.78
CA ALA A 313 -0.94 5.13 0.33
C ALA A 313 -1.25 6.52 -0.25
N VAL A 314 -0.28 7.16 -0.91
CA VAL A 314 -0.40 8.56 -1.35
C VAL A 314 -0.09 8.70 -2.84
N ALA A 315 -0.99 9.35 -3.58
CA ALA A 315 -0.74 9.72 -4.98
C ALA A 315 -0.33 8.55 -5.89
N ASN A 316 -0.84 7.33 -5.64
CA ASN A 316 -0.65 6.20 -6.54
C ASN A 316 -1.65 6.31 -7.69
N ARG A 317 -1.17 6.64 -8.90
CA ARG A 317 -1.99 7.17 -10.01
C ARG A 317 -1.63 6.60 -11.38
N GLY A 318 -0.99 5.44 -11.41
CA GLY A 318 -0.55 4.84 -12.67
C GLY A 318 -1.66 4.26 -13.52
N GLN A 319 -1.32 3.28 -14.36
CA GLN A 319 -2.28 2.65 -15.26
C GLN A 319 -3.49 2.05 -14.51
N SER A 320 -3.27 1.58 -13.28
CA SER A 320 -4.28 1.05 -12.36
C SER A 320 -4.67 2.07 -11.30
N GLY A 321 -3.70 2.78 -10.70
CA GLY A 321 -3.94 3.96 -9.85
C GLY A 321 -4.60 3.67 -8.50
N HIS A 322 -4.25 2.56 -7.82
CA HIS A 322 -4.93 2.15 -6.59
C HIS A 322 -4.09 2.43 -5.34
N GLY A 323 -4.73 2.91 -4.26
CA GLY A 323 -4.12 2.93 -2.93
C GLY A 323 -3.96 1.51 -2.40
N ILE A 324 -5.07 0.78 -2.29
CA ILE A 324 -5.10 -0.66 -1.98
C ILE A 324 -6.00 -1.38 -2.99
N LEU A 325 -5.45 -2.38 -3.67
CA LEU A 325 -6.19 -3.33 -4.51
C LEU A 325 -6.39 -4.65 -3.74
N LEU A 326 -7.64 -5.09 -3.61
CA LEU A 326 -8.01 -6.40 -3.10
C LEU A 326 -8.70 -7.19 -4.20
N LYS A 327 -7.95 -8.06 -4.88
CA LYS A 327 -8.46 -8.93 -5.93
C LYS A 327 -8.52 -10.37 -5.45
N GLU A 328 -9.74 -10.91 -5.32
CA GLU A 328 -9.95 -12.28 -4.86
C GLU A 328 -9.33 -12.53 -3.47
N ILE A 329 -9.52 -11.54 -2.57
CA ILE A 329 -9.08 -11.61 -1.17
C ILE A 329 -10.25 -12.05 -0.27
N ASP A 330 -9.99 -12.97 0.64
CA ASP A 330 -10.99 -13.53 1.58
C ASP A 330 -10.54 -13.38 3.05
N ARG A 331 -11.52 -13.29 3.98
CA ARG A 331 -11.35 -13.23 5.45
C ARG A 331 -10.26 -12.28 5.98
N SER A 332 -10.02 -11.17 5.30
CA SER A 332 -8.93 -10.25 5.60
C SER A 332 -9.42 -8.97 6.29
N VAL A 333 -8.49 -8.27 6.95
CA VAL A 333 -8.77 -7.04 7.69
C VAL A 333 -7.98 -5.88 7.09
N VAL A 334 -8.68 -4.87 6.60
CA VAL A 334 -8.12 -3.60 6.10
C VAL A 334 -8.55 -2.49 7.05
N ARG A 335 -7.64 -2.02 7.90
CA ARG A 335 -7.99 -1.05 8.94
C ARG A 335 -6.97 0.05 9.19
N ASP A 336 -7.50 1.19 9.62
CA ASP A 336 -6.70 2.31 10.11
C ASP A 336 -5.71 2.88 9.08
N ASN A 337 -5.87 2.55 7.79
CA ASN A 337 -5.02 3.00 6.69
C ASN A 337 -5.40 4.42 6.24
N ARG A 338 -4.43 5.15 5.68
CA ARG A 338 -4.60 6.49 5.09
C ARG A 338 -4.39 6.41 3.59
N LEU A 339 -5.46 6.62 2.83
CA LEU A 339 -5.49 6.47 1.38
C LEU A 339 -5.82 7.83 0.78
N VAL A 340 -4.77 8.51 0.32
CA VAL A 340 -4.83 9.93 -0.03
C VAL A 340 -4.52 10.13 -1.50
N ALA A 341 -5.43 10.77 -2.21
CA ALA A 341 -5.24 11.25 -3.56
C ALA A 341 -4.76 10.19 -4.57
N ASN A 342 -5.19 8.95 -4.42
CA ASN A 342 -5.06 7.88 -5.41
C ASN A 342 -6.21 8.01 -6.44
N ASP A 343 -6.15 7.29 -7.56
CA ASP A 343 -7.29 7.25 -8.49
C ASP A 343 -8.45 6.45 -7.88
N ASP A 344 -8.17 5.26 -7.31
CA ASP A 344 -9.06 4.56 -6.39
C ASP A 344 -8.38 4.44 -5.02
N GLY A 345 -9.06 4.85 -3.95
CA GLY A 345 -8.57 4.61 -2.59
C GLY A 345 -8.47 3.11 -2.28
N ILE A 346 -9.61 2.41 -2.36
CA ILE A 346 -9.66 0.94 -2.25
C ILE A 346 -10.42 0.37 -3.44
N PHE A 347 -9.83 -0.63 -4.10
CA PHE A 347 -10.53 -1.43 -5.10
C PHE A 347 -10.83 -2.84 -4.59
N LEU A 348 -12.12 -3.15 -4.39
CA LEU A 348 -12.62 -4.46 -3.99
C LEU A 348 -13.14 -5.22 -5.22
N TYR A 349 -12.36 -6.20 -5.69
CA TYR A 349 -12.70 -7.02 -6.86
C TYR A 349 -12.84 -8.49 -6.48
N ASN A 350 -14.08 -9.00 -6.50
CA ASN A 350 -14.38 -10.36 -6.06
C ASN A 350 -13.82 -10.69 -4.67
N ALA A 351 -13.84 -9.71 -3.77
CA ALA A 351 -13.33 -9.83 -2.41
C ALA A 351 -14.46 -10.25 -1.45
N GLN A 352 -14.21 -11.19 -0.54
CA GLN A 352 -15.25 -11.85 0.25
C GLN A 352 -14.94 -11.83 1.75
N HIS A 353 -15.96 -11.77 2.59
CA HIS A 353 -15.84 -11.89 4.06
C HIS A 353 -14.78 -10.98 4.73
N ASN A 354 -14.48 -9.82 4.14
CA ASN A 354 -13.45 -8.91 4.64
C ASN A 354 -14.01 -7.87 5.61
N GLU A 355 -13.13 -7.27 6.42
CA GLU A 355 -13.42 -6.10 7.24
C GLU A 355 -12.67 -4.87 6.72
N VAL A 356 -13.38 -3.82 6.34
CA VAL A 356 -12.82 -2.52 5.94
C VAL A 356 -13.26 -1.48 6.96
N ARG A 357 -12.38 -1.10 7.90
CA ARG A 357 -12.78 -0.26 9.04
C ARG A 357 -11.76 0.78 9.48
N GLY A 358 -12.22 1.95 9.89
CA GLY A 358 -11.35 2.98 10.45
C GLY A 358 -10.35 3.57 9.45
N ASN A 359 -10.54 3.37 8.14
CA ASN A 359 -9.64 3.92 7.14
C ASN A 359 -10.03 5.36 6.80
N LEU A 360 -9.04 6.20 6.52
CA LEU A 360 -9.22 7.51 5.90
C LEU A 360 -9.09 7.35 4.38
N LEU A 361 -10.14 7.70 3.65
CA LEU A 361 -10.15 7.82 2.19
C LEU A 361 -10.33 9.28 1.83
N TYR A 362 -9.22 9.96 1.51
CA TYR A 362 -9.18 11.41 1.34
C TYR A 362 -8.77 11.80 -0.08
N ALA A 363 -9.59 12.64 -0.73
CA ALA A 363 -9.26 13.28 -2.02
C ALA A 363 -8.91 12.30 -3.16
N ASN A 364 -9.39 11.06 -3.12
CA ASN A 364 -9.21 10.11 -4.20
C ASN A 364 -10.21 10.38 -5.34
N GLY A 365 -9.90 9.91 -6.56
CA GLY A 365 -10.88 9.92 -7.65
C GLY A 365 -12.14 9.13 -7.24
N VAL A 366 -11.94 7.89 -6.81
CA VAL A 366 -12.96 7.05 -6.19
C VAL A 366 -12.53 6.70 -4.76
N GLY A 367 -13.42 6.84 -3.78
CA GLY A 367 -13.15 6.37 -2.42
C GLY A 367 -13.01 4.85 -2.38
N VAL A 368 -14.12 4.13 -2.60
CA VAL A 368 -14.11 2.66 -2.76
C VAL A 368 -14.77 2.26 -4.08
N HIS A 369 -14.03 1.51 -4.89
CA HIS A 369 -14.57 0.83 -6.06
C HIS A 369 -14.96 -0.61 -5.69
N HIS A 370 -16.24 -0.94 -5.84
CA HIS A 370 -16.81 -2.23 -5.46
C HIS A 370 -17.34 -2.97 -6.70
N SER A 371 -16.69 -4.08 -7.09
CA SER A 371 -17.00 -4.79 -8.34
C SER A 371 -16.97 -6.32 -8.25
N ALA A 372 -17.34 -6.97 -9.35
CA ALA A 372 -17.16 -8.40 -9.60
C ALA A 372 -17.70 -9.39 -8.54
N GLY A 373 -18.83 -9.06 -7.91
CA GLY A 373 -19.48 -9.97 -6.97
C GLY A 373 -18.85 -10.02 -5.58
N THR A 374 -18.05 -9.01 -5.22
CA THR A 374 -17.66 -8.73 -3.83
C THR A 374 -18.90 -8.79 -2.93
N SER A 375 -18.81 -9.55 -1.83
CA SER A 375 -19.91 -9.76 -0.90
C SER A 375 -19.40 -10.02 0.52
N GLU A 376 -20.31 -10.02 1.50
CA GLU A 376 -20.02 -10.30 2.91
C GLU A 376 -18.88 -9.45 3.52
N THR A 377 -18.60 -8.29 2.92
CA THR A 377 -17.58 -7.34 3.39
C THR A 377 -18.22 -6.30 4.32
N THR A 378 -17.69 -6.16 5.54
CA THR A 378 -18.14 -5.14 6.49
C THR A 378 -17.38 -3.84 6.26
N VAL A 379 -18.08 -2.76 5.90
CA VAL A 379 -17.50 -1.43 5.71
C VAL A 379 -18.06 -0.46 6.74
N ALA A 380 -17.29 -0.12 7.78
CA ALA A 380 -17.77 0.70 8.89
C ALA A 380 -16.67 1.53 9.57
N GLY A 381 -17.01 2.71 10.08
CA GLY A 381 -16.08 3.59 10.81
C GLY A 381 -15.01 4.24 9.95
N ASN A 382 -15.10 4.16 8.62
CA ASN A 382 -14.18 4.83 7.70
C ASN A 382 -14.56 6.30 7.52
N GLY A 383 -13.59 7.15 7.19
CA GLY A 383 -13.82 8.53 6.78
C GLY A 383 -13.68 8.70 5.27
N PHE A 384 -14.78 8.94 4.58
CA PHE A 384 -14.82 9.31 3.17
C PHE A 384 -14.84 10.84 3.06
N VAL A 385 -13.71 11.43 2.69
CA VAL A 385 -13.54 12.89 2.71
C VAL A 385 -13.08 13.38 1.34
N GLU A 386 -13.83 14.32 0.75
CA GLU A 386 -13.45 15.04 -0.49
C GLU A 386 -13.06 14.13 -1.68
N ASN A 387 -13.53 12.88 -1.75
CA ASN A 387 -13.35 12.03 -2.94
C ASN A 387 -14.28 12.50 -4.08
N GLU A 388 -13.86 12.39 -5.34
CA GLU A 388 -14.70 12.81 -6.48
C GLU A 388 -15.98 11.95 -6.59
N GLU A 389 -15.82 10.63 -6.47
CA GLU A 389 -16.91 9.67 -6.29
C GLU A 389 -16.66 8.83 -5.02
N PRO A 390 -17.40 9.04 -3.91
CA PRO A 390 -17.15 8.29 -2.67
C PRO A 390 -17.24 6.77 -2.86
N VAL A 391 -18.16 6.30 -3.70
CA VAL A 391 -18.36 4.87 -4.01
C VAL A 391 -18.75 4.67 -5.46
N LEU A 392 -17.92 3.94 -6.21
CA LEU A 392 -18.27 3.38 -7.52
C LEU A 392 -18.64 1.91 -7.35
N THR A 393 -19.80 1.48 -7.84
CA THR A 393 -20.22 0.08 -7.68
C THR A 393 -21.00 -0.47 -8.86
N THR A 394 -20.74 -1.74 -9.19
CA THR A 394 -21.49 -2.49 -10.22
C THR A 394 -22.52 -3.45 -9.62
N THR A 395 -22.72 -3.43 -8.29
CA THR A 395 -23.67 -4.31 -7.61
C THR A 395 -25.11 -4.06 -8.06
N ARG A 396 -25.88 -5.14 -8.13
CA ARG A 396 -27.33 -5.11 -8.42
C ARG A 396 -28.20 -5.30 -7.18
N ASP A 397 -27.57 -5.56 -6.04
CA ASP A 397 -28.22 -5.69 -4.76
C ASP A 397 -28.11 -4.38 -3.97
N LEU A 398 -28.93 -4.25 -2.92
CA LEU A 398 -28.72 -3.20 -1.93
C LEU A 398 -27.79 -3.72 -0.85
N VAL A 399 -26.64 -3.08 -0.69
CA VAL A 399 -25.63 -3.43 0.30
C VAL A 399 -25.55 -2.36 1.39
N ALA A 400 -25.58 -2.79 2.65
CA ALA A 400 -25.44 -1.91 3.79
C ALA A 400 -23.96 -1.77 4.17
N TRP A 401 -23.43 -0.55 4.13
CA TRP A 401 -22.08 -0.22 4.62
C TRP A 401 -22.19 0.49 5.96
N ASN A 402 -22.47 -0.30 6.99
CA ASN A 402 -22.45 0.09 8.39
C ASN A 402 -22.33 -1.17 9.26
N GLY A 403 -21.77 -1.02 10.46
CA GLY A 403 -21.77 -2.04 11.49
C GLY A 403 -23.07 -2.03 12.30
N SER A 404 -23.14 -2.87 13.33
CA SER A 404 -24.32 -2.99 14.20
C SER A 404 -24.65 -1.72 14.99
N ASP A 405 -23.64 -0.89 15.29
CA ASP A 405 -23.82 0.27 16.17
C ASP A 405 -23.47 1.61 15.50
N ARG A 406 -22.74 1.61 14.38
CA ARG A 406 -22.29 2.82 13.68
C ARG A 406 -21.98 2.56 12.21
N GLY A 407 -22.03 3.59 11.39
CA GLY A 407 -21.66 3.59 9.98
C GLY A 407 -20.32 4.27 9.73
N ASN A 408 -20.21 4.93 8.59
CA ASN A 408 -19.04 5.65 8.13
C ASN A 408 -19.29 7.17 8.19
N TYR A 409 -18.21 7.95 8.19
CA TYR A 409 -18.28 9.40 7.97
C TYR A 409 -18.21 9.69 6.47
N TRP A 410 -19.06 10.60 6.00
CA TRP A 410 -19.15 11.00 4.60
C TRP A 410 -19.17 12.54 4.52
N SER A 411 -18.17 13.15 3.89
CA SER A 411 -18.08 14.61 3.82
C SER A 411 -19.22 15.28 3.05
N ASP A 412 -19.91 14.54 2.17
CA ASP A 412 -21.05 15.00 1.37
C ASP A 412 -22.40 14.61 1.97
N ALA A 413 -22.42 13.91 3.12
CA ALA A 413 -23.66 13.56 3.79
C ALA A 413 -24.36 14.79 4.39
N ARG A 414 -25.67 14.83 4.22
CA ARG A 414 -26.54 15.73 4.98
C ARG A 414 -26.83 15.09 6.32
N VAL A 415 -26.06 15.48 7.33
CA VAL A 415 -26.19 14.98 8.71
C VAL A 415 -27.34 15.69 9.42
N ALA A 416 -28.14 14.91 10.16
CA ALA A 416 -29.07 15.41 11.16
C ALA A 416 -28.93 14.52 12.40
N ASP A 417 -28.38 15.05 13.48
CA ASP A 417 -28.19 14.35 14.75
C ASP A 417 -28.97 15.12 15.83
N ALA A 418 -30.24 14.74 16.03
CA ALA A 418 -31.15 15.47 16.91
C ALA A 418 -31.01 15.09 18.39
N ASP A 419 -30.52 13.88 18.69
CA ASP A 419 -30.32 13.39 20.05
C ASP A 419 -28.87 13.51 20.55
N GLY A 420 -27.94 13.86 19.66
CA GLY A 420 -26.55 14.20 19.98
C GLY A 420 -25.70 12.97 20.28
N ASP A 421 -26.04 11.81 19.70
CA ASP A 421 -25.33 10.56 19.92
C ASP A 421 -24.14 10.35 18.97
N GLY A 422 -23.92 11.30 18.04
CA GLY A 422 -22.86 11.27 17.04
C GLY A 422 -23.21 10.45 15.79
N ILE A 423 -24.45 9.98 15.67
CA ILE A 423 -24.98 9.24 14.52
C ILE A 423 -26.10 10.06 13.87
N SER A 424 -26.08 10.14 12.55
CA SER A 424 -27.14 10.81 11.79
C SER A 424 -28.44 10.00 11.84
N ASP A 425 -29.53 10.65 12.28
CA ASP A 425 -30.93 10.20 12.18
C ASP A 425 -31.39 9.95 10.74
N THR A 426 -30.64 10.46 9.77
CA THR A 426 -30.88 10.25 8.34
C THR A 426 -29.82 9.34 7.74
N ARG A 427 -30.27 8.33 6.99
CA ARG A 427 -29.40 7.47 6.18
C ARG A 427 -28.73 8.26 5.06
N HIS A 428 -27.56 7.80 4.65
CA HIS A 428 -26.81 8.30 3.51
C HIS A 428 -26.74 7.23 2.41
N ARG A 429 -26.69 7.66 1.13
CA ARG A 429 -26.58 6.77 -0.02
C ARG A 429 -25.44 7.27 -0.92
N PRO A 430 -24.22 6.74 -0.76
CA PRO A 430 -23.08 7.18 -1.56
C PRO A 430 -23.18 6.67 -3.01
N ALA A 431 -23.84 5.53 -3.23
CA ALA A 431 -24.13 4.99 -4.56
C ALA A 431 -25.64 4.70 -4.71
N GLY A 432 -26.41 5.75 -5.00
CA GLY A 432 -27.87 5.69 -5.18
C GLY A 432 -28.34 5.73 -6.64
N ALA A 433 -29.63 6.01 -6.85
CA ALA A 433 -30.22 6.21 -8.17
C ALA A 433 -29.67 7.47 -8.85
N ALA A 434 -29.32 8.51 -8.08
CA ALA A 434 -28.66 9.71 -8.58
C ALA A 434 -27.31 9.35 -9.24
N GLN A 435 -26.41 8.68 -8.52
CA GLN A 435 -25.10 8.28 -9.05
C GLN A 435 -25.25 7.33 -10.24
N ARG A 436 -26.17 6.36 -10.16
CA ARG A 436 -26.44 5.45 -11.28
C ARG A 436 -26.90 6.18 -12.54
N LEU A 437 -27.72 7.23 -12.41
CA LEU A 437 -28.13 8.02 -13.56
C LEU A 437 -26.93 8.70 -14.24
N VAL A 438 -25.96 9.18 -13.47
CA VAL A 438 -24.71 9.75 -14.00
C VAL A 438 -23.88 8.67 -14.68
N GLN A 439 -23.74 7.49 -14.08
CA GLN A 439 -23.00 6.37 -14.66
C GLN A 439 -23.63 5.89 -15.99
N GLU A 440 -24.95 5.74 -16.04
CA GLU A 440 -25.67 5.34 -17.26
C GLU A 440 -25.71 6.44 -18.33
N HIS A 441 -25.69 7.71 -17.88
CA HIS A 441 -25.75 8.89 -18.73
C HIS A 441 -24.71 9.93 -18.29
N PRO A 442 -23.43 9.81 -18.71
CA PRO A 442 -22.37 10.72 -18.27
C PRO A 442 -22.66 12.21 -18.51
N ALA A 443 -23.41 12.53 -19.58
CA ALA A 443 -23.85 13.90 -19.86
C ALA A 443 -24.75 14.51 -18.76
N ALA A 444 -25.33 13.70 -17.87
CA ALA A 444 -26.12 14.16 -16.73
C ALA A 444 -25.25 14.68 -15.57
N ALA A 445 -23.94 14.41 -15.56
CA ALA A 445 -23.01 14.88 -14.53
C ALA A 445 -23.06 16.40 -14.33
N VAL A 446 -23.31 17.17 -15.41
CA VAL A 446 -23.48 18.64 -15.34
C VAL A 446 -24.64 19.10 -14.45
N PHE A 447 -25.53 18.19 -14.07
CA PHE A 447 -26.67 18.45 -13.18
C PHE A 447 -26.52 17.80 -11.80
N ALA A 448 -25.41 17.13 -11.51
CA ALA A 448 -25.21 16.36 -10.28
C ALA A 448 -25.35 17.21 -9.00
N ASP A 449 -24.98 18.49 -9.07
CA ASP A 449 -25.13 19.48 -7.98
C ASP A 449 -26.39 20.35 -8.13
N GLY A 450 -27.27 19.99 -9.09
CA GLY A 450 -28.49 20.71 -9.38
C GLY A 450 -29.67 20.29 -8.49
N PRO A 451 -30.72 21.14 -8.41
CA PRO A 451 -31.88 20.90 -7.54
C PRO A 451 -32.66 19.61 -7.87
N ALA A 452 -32.58 19.12 -9.10
CA ALA A 452 -33.22 17.87 -9.50
C ALA A 452 -32.57 16.65 -8.83
N PHE A 453 -31.23 16.62 -8.79
CA PHE A 453 -30.47 15.56 -8.13
C PHE A 453 -30.62 15.65 -6.61
N ASP A 454 -30.64 16.87 -6.03
CA ASP A 454 -30.96 17.07 -4.62
C ASP A 454 -32.33 16.51 -4.23
N ALA A 455 -33.34 16.68 -5.08
CA ALA A 455 -34.67 16.12 -4.84
C ALA A 455 -34.66 14.59 -4.83
N ILE A 456 -33.90 13.96 -5.73
CA ILE A 456 -33.72 12.50 -5.75
C ILE A 456 -33.05 12.04 -4.45
N ARG A 457 -31.91 12.64 -4.06
CA ARG A 457 -31.20 12.30 -2.83
C ARG A 457 -32.05 12.52 -1.57
N LEU A 458 -32.89 13.55 -1.54
CA LEU A 458 -33.83 13.78 -0.43
C LEU A 458 -34.88 12.67 -0.33
N VAL A 459 -35.44 12.23 -1.46
CA VAL A 459 -36.38 11.11 -1.47
C VAL A 459 -35.68 9.82 -1.01
N GLU A 460 -34.47 9.59 -1.52
CA GLU A 460 -33.64 8.43 -1.19
C GLU A 460 -33.13 8.39 0.24
N SER A 461 -33.07 9.51 0.95
CA SER A 461 -32.71 9.56 2.38
C SER A 461 -33.93 9.41 3.28
N ARG A 462 -35.13 9.84 2.85
CA ARG A 462 -36.33 9.90 3.71
C ARG A 462 -37.30 8.74 3.56
N PHE A 463 -37.39 8.09 2.39
CA PHE A 463 -38.42 7.09 2.11
C PHE A 463 -37.85 5.68 1.95
N PRO A 464 -37.90 4.81 2.97
CA PRO A 464 -37.34 3.45 2.89
C PRO A 464 -37.94 2.59 1.78
N ALA A 465 -39.14 2.91 1.29
CA ALA A 465 -39.77 2.18 0.17
C ALA A 465 -39.01 2.31 -1.17
N VAL A 466 -38.02 3.19 -1.27
CA VAL A 466 -37.15 3.37 -2.44
C VAL A 466 -35.81 2.70 -2.14
N GLU A 467 -35.79 1.37 -2.18
CA GLU A 467 -34.57 0.56 -2.10
C GLU A 467 -34.15 0.13 -3.50
N THR A 468 -33.37 1.00 -4.14
CA THR A 468 -32.69 0.64 -5.39
C THR A 468 -31.34 0.02 -5.07
N ALA A 469 -30.86 -0.85 -5.96
CA ALA A 469 -29.50 -1.39 -5.95
C ALA A 469 -28.44 -0.30 -5.69
N GLY A 470 -27.34 -0.68 -5.03
CA GLY A 470 -26.25 0.21 -4.67
C GLY A 470 -25.88 0.11 -3.20
N VAL A 471 -25.32 1.19 -2.65
CA VAL A 471 -24.82 1.23 -1.27
C VAL A 471 -25.67 2.17 -0.42
N VAL A 472 -25.94 1.75 0.81
CA VAL A 472 -26.62 2.56 1.84
C VAL A 472 -25.86 2.49 3.16
N ASP A 473 -25.74 3.64 3.81
CA ASP A 473 -25.32 3.73 5.20
C ASP A 473 -26.52 4.15 6.04
N HIS A 474 -26.99 3.26 6.92
CA HIS A 474 -28.12 3.51 7.81
C HIS A 474 -27.76 4.29 9.06
N ARG A 475 -26.47 4.40 9.38
CA ARG A 475 -25.97 5.03 10.60
C ARG A 475 -24.76 5.95 10.30
N PRO A 476 -24.86 6.91 9.37
CA PRO A 476 -23.72 7.77 9.05
C PRO A 476 -23.23 8.50 10.30
N LEU A 477 -21.92 8.63 10.45
CA LEU A 477 -21.33 9.40 11.55
C LEU A 477 -21.58 10.90 11.35
N ALA A 478 -21.90 11.61 12.42
CA ALA A 478 -22.19 13.03 12.38
C ALA A 478 -20.91 13.89 12.24
N ASP A 479 -19.82 13.43 12.86
CA ASP A 479 -18.54 14.14 12.92
C ASP A 479 -17.42 13.35 12.21
N PRO A 480 -16.40 14.06 11.67
CA PRO A 480 -15.21 13.43 11.11
C PRO A 480 -14.49 12.52 12.13
N VAL A 481 -13.99 11.38 11.65
CA VAL A 481 -13.23 10.41 12.47
C VAL A 481 -11.70 10.50 12.30
N HIS A 482 -11.22 11.29 11.33
CA HIS A 482 -9.79 11.45 11.04
C HIS A 482 -9.44 12.93 10.83
N ASP A 483 -8.21 13.29 11.19
CA ASP A 483 -7.61 14.58 10.83
C ASP A 483 -7.01 14.49 9.43
N VAL A 484 -7.41 15.40 8.55
CA VAL A 484 -6.95 15.46 7.15
C VAL A 484 -5.88 16.51 6.92
N GLU A 485 -5.61 17.38 7.91
CA GLU A 485 -4.69 18.51 7.71
C GLU A 485 -3.26 18.09 7.36
N PRO A 486 -2.70 16.98 7.92
CA PRO A 486 -1.39 16.49 7.48
C PRO A 486 -1.33 16.14 6.00
N TYR A 487 -2.47 15.82 5.37
CA TYR A 487 -2.54 15.28 4.01
C TYR A 487 -3.01 16.30 2.96
N ARG A 488 -3.45 17.49 3.38
CA ARG A 488 -3.90 18.55 2.45
C ARG A 488 -2.88 18.93 1.37
N PRO A 489 -1.56 19.00 1.64
CA PRO A 489 -0.59 19.31 0.59
C PRO A 489 -0.63 18.31 -0.57
N TYR A 490 -0.80 17.02 -0.29
CA TYR A 490 -0.91 15.96 -1.29
C TYR A 490 -2.16 16.11 -2.15
N ALA A 491 -3.32 16.28 -1.49
CA ALA A 491 -4.57 16.52 -2.18
C ALA A 491 -4.53 17.77 -3.09
N ALA A 492 -3.74 18.78 -2.74
CA ALA A 492 -3.58 20.01 -3.52
C ALA A 492 -2.53 19.92 -4.63
N ALA A 493 -1.49 19.10 -4.47
CA ALA A 493 -0.43 18.89 -5.46
C ALA A 493 -0.90 18.01 -6.64
N VAL A 494 -1.92 17.20 -6.38
CA VAL A 494 -2.66 16.37 -7.31
C VAL A 494 -3.37 17.22 -8.37
N ASP A 495 -2.76 17.32 -9.54
CA ASP A 495 -3.41 17.83 -10.74
C ASP A 495 -4.09 16.67 -11.45
N ALA A 496 -5.42 16.58 -11.37
CA ALA A 496 -6.22 15.56 -12.06
C ALA A 496 -6.10 15.61 -13.61
N THR A 497 -5.38 16.59 -14.17
CA THR A 497 -5.11 16.71 -15.60
C THR A 497 -3.72 16.21 -16.03
N VAL A 498 -2.86 15.84 -15.08
CA VAL A 498 -1.55 15.24 -15.35
C VAL A 498 -1.74 13.72 -15.40
N GLU A 499 -1.64 13.13 -16.60
CA GLU A 499 -1.53 11.67 -16.74
C GLU A 499 -0.21 11.23 -16.11
N TYR A 500 -0.28 10.24 -15.20
CA TYR A 500 0.90 9.54 -14.72
C TYR A 500 1.56 8.81 -15.88
N ASP A 501 2.89 8.88 -15.95
CA ASP A 501 3.63 8.21 -17.01
C ASP A 501 3.73 6.69 -16.74
N SER A 502 2.92 5.92 -17.45
CA SER A 502 2.95 4.46 -17.37
C SER A 502 4.18 3.80 -18.03
N ASP A 503 5.05 4.58 -18.68
CA ASP A 503 6.30 4.12 -19.32
C ASP A 503 7.44 5.09 -18.96
N PRO A 504 8.21 4.84 -17.87
CA PRO A 504 9.24 5.79 -17.40
C PRO A 504 10.39 6.04 -18.40
N GLY A 505 10.34 5.44 -19.60
CA GLY A 505 11.23 5.70 -20.73
C GLY A 505 10.83 6.86 -21.66
N ASP A 506 9.70 7.55 -21.47
CA ASP A 506 9.42 8.82 -22.17
C ASP A 506 9.97 10.02 -21.36
N ASP A 507 10.39 11.09 -22.05
CA ASP A 507 11.23 12.22 -21.58
C ASP A 507 10.73 13.01 -20.33
N HIS A 508 9.70 12.56 -19.62
CA HIS A 508 9.02 13.27 -18.54
C HIS A 508 9.64 13.11 -17.14
N HIS A 509 10.42 12.05 -16.87
CA HIS A 509 11.14 11.88 -15.59
C HIS A 509 12.41 12.75 -15.48
N GLN A 510 12.85 13.45 -16.54
CA GLN A 510 14.03 14.33 -16.50
C GLN A 510 13.81 15.67 -15.78
N ARG A 511 12.76 15.84 -14.97
CA ARG A 511 12.44 17.12 -14.32
C ARG A 511 12.93 17.24 -12.87
N HIS A 512 13.92 16.47 -12.44
CA HIS A 512 14.65 16.77 -11.21
C HIS A 512 16.16 16.54 -11.41
N GLN A 513 16.80 17.45 -12.14
CA GLN A 513 18.25 17.71 -12.09
C GLN A 513 18.50 19.17 -11.70
#